data_AF-C3YUU3-F1
#
_entry.id   AF-C3YUU3-F1
#
_cell.length_a   1.000
_cell.length_b   1.000
_cell.length_c   1.000
_cell.angle_alpha   90.00
_cell.angle_beta   90.00
_cell.angle_gamma   90.00
#
_symmetry.space_group_name_H-M   'P 1'
#
loop_
_entity.id
_entity.type
_entity.pdbx_description
1 polymer ?
#
loop_
_entity_poly.entity_id
_entity_poly.type
_entity_poly.pdbx_seq_one_letter_code
_entity_poly.pdbx_strand_id
1 'polypeptide(L)'
;KFSLAPESGRQYSVGDTLHIVISAKDTRNNTVTNIGDFFRASILTKVKGKAGSGAVGIITDHQNGTYTATFRLLWEGEVTIKIQLVHPRQAIDVIERNIRKNPIDLVMFRKRYIVGDDKIDTKCNVDPAIFKNTSAVCNYSDPHAGAWWYCEKAANISFSLLKTKEGGVSDWLTSFQCQHNGSIWVLDMTCGILLFNTGRDPLANRTRCVQGLSTPQISGFYRDGVWNSLVCKNRHFSSQAGWQQCLKGKTLYLMGDSTIRQWWEHLVRILEMKETLIPEAIHNTGPLLARDPVNKITLNYRTHGPPRRCPFTRTFHLKYVANIIDEMDGGPNDVICITMWAHFTSYPVEVYRKRMEAVRAAIDRLLHRSPETLVVIKSANTCQGNNELIIGDWLAHKLDLIMREMFRGMNVVLVDAWEMTIAQHWHEDAIHPAEDIVVQELEFLCSFICPF
;
A
#
# COMPACT_ATOMS: atom_id res chain seq x y z
N LYS A 1 -27.80 -9.32 10.70
CA LYS A 1 -27.63 -10.66 10.07
C LYS A 1 -27.49 -10.45 8.57
N PHE A 2 -26.61 -11.19 7.90
CA PHE A 2 -26.51 -11.17 6.43
C PHE A 2 -26.94 -12.52 5.88
N SER A 3 -27.54 -12.54 4.69
CA SER A 3 -27.93 -13.77 3.97
C SER A 3 -27.36 -13.75 2.56
N LEU A 4 -26.93 -14.92 2.07
CA LEU A 4 -26.53 -15.13 0.68
C LEU A 4 -27.64 -15.84 -0.07
N ALA A 5 -27.90 -15.40 -1.29
CA ALA A 5 -28.74 -16.11 -2.25
C ALA A 5 -27.92 -16.38 -3.51
N PRO A 6 -27.36 -17.60 -3.68
CA PRO A 6 -26.81 -18.01 -4.98
C PRO A 6 -27.95 -18.31 -5.96
N GLU A 7 -27.69 -18.16 -7.26
CA GLU A 7 -28.58 -18.74 -8.29
C GLU A 7 -28.54 -20.27 -8.17
N SER A 8 -29.57 -20.87 -7.60
CA SER A 8 -29.62 -22.33 -7.38
C SER A 8 -29.72 -23.10 -8.71
N GLY A 9 -28.94 -24.17 -8.86
CA GLY A 9 -29.07 -25.13 -9.96
C GLY A 9 -28.24 -24.82 -11.23
N ARG A 10 -27.40 -23.78 -11.21
CA ARG A 10 -26.54 -23.41 -12.34
C ARG A 10 -25.17 -24.10 -12.25
N GLN A 11 -24.75 -24.74 -13.34
CA GLN A 11 -23.34 -25.15 -13.52
C GLN A 11 -22.53 -23.94 -13.97
N TYR A 12 -21.34 -23.77 -13.39
CA TYR A 12 -20.45 -22.65 -13.70
C TYR A 12 -19.19 -23.14 -14.41
N SER A 13 -18.77 -22.39 -15.42
CA SER A 13 -17.55 -22.63 -16.20
C SER A 13 -16.48 -21.55 -15.92
N VAL A 14 -15.22 -21.88 -16.17
CA VAL A 14 -14.14 -20.87 -16.17
C VAL A 14 -14.46 -19.73 -17.15
N GLY A 15 -14.28 -18.49 -16.72
CA GLY A 15 -14.61 -17.29 -17.49
C GLY A 15 -16.03 -16.76 -17.25
N ASP A 16 -16.91 -17.52 -16.60
CA ASP A 16 -18.21 -17.03 -16.16
C ASP A 16 -18.06 -15.94 -15.08
N THR A 17 -19.16 -15.20 -14.88
CA THR A 17 -19.29 -14.23 -13.79
C THR A 17 -20.39 -14.71 -12.84
N LEU A 18 -20.06 -14.75 -11.56
CA LEU A 18 -20.96 -15.11 -10.49
C LEU A 18 -21.35 -13.86 -9.70
N HIS A 19 -22.65 -13.68 -9.49
CA HIS A 19 -23.19 -12.62 -8.63
C HIS A 19 -23.79 -13.22 -7.38
N ILE A 20 -23.45 -12.65 -6.23
CA ILE A 20 -24.03 -13.01 -4.93
C ILE A 20 -24.65 -11.77 -4.31
N VAL A 21 -25.94 -11.86 -4.03
CA VAL A 21 -26.67 -10.80 -3.33
C VAL A 21 -26.45 -10.96 -1.83
N ILE A 22 -26.07 -9.86 -1.20
CA ILE A 22 -25.91 -9.71 0.24
C ILE A 22 -27.02 -8.75 0.70
N SER A 23 -27.75 -9.11 1.74
CA SER A 23 -28.76 -8.23 2.33
C SER A 23 -28.51 -8.05 3.82
N ALA A 24 -28.45 -6.80 4.28
CA ALA A 24 -28.43 -6.50 5.71
C ALA A 24 -29.82 -6.73 6.30
N LYS A 25 -29.93 -7.56 7.33
CA LYS A 25 -31.19 -7.89 8.00
C LYS A 25 -31.14 -7.66 9.51
N ASP A 26 -32.24 -7.18 10.08
CA ASP A 26 -32.39 -7.02 11.53
C ASP A 26 -32.60 -8.38 12.23
N THR A 27 -32.82 -8.36 13.53
CA THR A 27 -33.10 -9.58 14.31
C THR A 27 -34.44 -10.22 13.96
N ARG A 28 -35.34 -9.48 13.31
CA ARG A 28 -36.68 -9.89 12.84
C ARG A 28 -36.69 -10.27 11.35
N ASN A 29 -35.52 -10.37 10.71
CA ASN A 29 -35.33 -10.72 9.30
C ASN A 29 -35.85 -9.69 8.27
N ASN A 30 -36.14 -8.46 8.71
CA ASN A 30 -36.46 -7.36 7.79
C ASN A 30 -35.18 -6.82 7.17
N THR A 31 -35.23 -6.45 5.88
CA THR A 31 -34.12 -5.74 5.24
C THR A 31 -33.92 -4.40 5.93
N VAL A 32 -32.70 -4.16 6.40
CA VAL A 32 -32.28 -2.89 6.97
C VAL A 32 -31.60 -2.09 5.88
N THR A 33 -31.95 -0.82 5.74
CA THR A 33 -31.31 0.15 4.85
C THR A 33 -29.94 0.59 5.40
N ASN A 34 -29.05 -0.37 5.66
CA ASN A 34 -27.64 -0.09 5.91
C ASN A 34 -26.96 0.20 4.57
N ILE A 35 -26.46 1.43 4.42
CA ILE A 35 -25.75 1.89 3.23
C ILE A 35 -24.31 2.22 3.60
N GLY A 36 -23.36 1.90 2.72
CA GLY A 36 -21.95 2.22 2.88
C GLY A 36 -21.20 1.37 3.90
N ASP A 37 -21.63 0.12 4.12
CA ASP A 37 -20.83 -0.89 4.83
C ASP A 37 -19.59 -1.25 3.99
N PHE A 38 -18.43 -1.45 4.63
CA PHE A 38 -17.19 -1.83 3.96
C PHE A 38 -17.02 -3.35 4.00
N PHE A 39 -17.19 -3.97 2.83
CA PHE A 39 -16.96 -5.40 2.64
C PHE A 39 -15.69 -5.67 1.84
N ARG A 40 -15.11 -6.84 2.08
CA ARG A 40 -14.17 -7.48 1.17
C ARG A 40 -14.75 -8.83 0.76
N ALA A 41 -14.50 -9.21 -0.48
CA ALA A 41 -14.91 -10.50 -1.00
C ALA A 41 -13.72 -11.18 -1.68
N SER A 42 -13.64 -12.50 -1.52
CA SER A 42 -12.69 -13.32 -2.24
C SER A 42 -13.31 -14.69 -2.57
N ILE A 43 -12.86 -15.26 -3.68
CA ILE A 43 -13.14 -16.63 -4.08
C ILE A 43 -11.84 -17.40 -4.00
N LEU A 44 -11.87 -18.60 -3.42
CA LEU A 44 -10.64 -19.29 -3.04
C LEU A 44 -10.79 -20.81 -3.06
N THR A 45 -9.68 -21.50 -3.31
CA THR A 45 -9.54 -22.94 -3.08
C THR A 45 -8.53 -23.12 -1.95
N LYS A 46 -9.00 -23.53 -0.77
CA LYS A 46 -8.14 -23.73 0.40
C LYS A 46 -7.31 -24.99 0.24
N VAL A 47 -5.99 -24.85 0.36
CA VAL A 47 -5.06 -25.98 0.48
C VAL A 47 -4.47 -25.95 1.89
N LYS A 48 -4.73 -27.00 2.67
CA LYS A 48 -4.28 -27.03 4.07
C LYS A 48 -2.74 -27.01 4.13
N GLY A 49 -2.19 -25.99 4.80
CA GLY A 49 -0.76 -25.85 5.05
C GLY A 49 0.08 -25.47 3.82
N LYS A 50 -0.55 -24.98 2.75
CA LYS A 50 0.14 -24.49 1.54
C LYS A 50 -0.56 -23.27 0.96
N ALA A 51 0.15 -22.54 0.11
CA ALA A 51 -0.45 -21.50 -0.71
C ALA A 51 -1.52 -22.11 -1.63
N GLY A 52 -2.65 -21.43 -1.75
CA GLY A 52 -3.81 -21.90 -2.52
C GLY A 52 -4.08 -21.03 -3.75
N SER A 53 -5.26 -21.21 -4.32
CA SER A 53 -5.77 -20.38 -5.41
C SER A 53 -6.76 -19.37 -4.86
N GLY A 54 -6.75 -18.14 -5.38
CA GLY A 54 -7.58 -17.06 -4.84
C GLY A 54 -7.68 -15.85 -5.75
N ALA A 55 -8.84 -15.20 -5.76
CA ALA A 55 -9.10 -13.96 -6.47
C ALA A 55 -10.02 -13.06 -5.67
N VAL A 56 -9.94 -11.76 -5.92
CA VAL A 56 -10.83 -10.77 -5.31
C VAL A 56 -12.24 -10.84 -5.92
N GLY A 57 -13.24 -10.55 -5.10
CA GLY A 57 -14.61 -10.26 -5.53
C GLY A 57 -14.89 -8.77 -5.44
N ILE A 58 -15.65 -8.23 -6.39
CA ILE A 58 -16.02 -6.82 -6.43
C ILE A 58 -17.32 -6.61 -5.69
N ILE A 59 -17.31 -5.71 -4.69
CA ILE A 59 -18.51 -5.31 -3.96
C ILE A 59 -19.13 -4.08 -4.61
N THR A 60 -20.43 -4.15 -4.90
CA THR A 60 -21.26 -3.01 -5.30
C THR A 60 -22.32 -2.77 -4.24
N ASP A 61 -22.38 -1.56 -3.69
CA ASP A 61 -23.47 -1.10 -2.82
C ASP A 61 -24.59 -0.49 -3.66
N HIS A 62 -25.81 -1.03 -3.54
CA HIS A 62 -26.98 -0.57 -4.28
C HIS A 62 -27.73 0.59 -3.58
N GLN A 63 -27.19 1.08 -2.46
CA GLN A 63 -27.71 2.21 -1.68
C GLN A 63 -29.14 2.01 -1.15
N ASN A 64 -29.54 0.75 -0.96
CA ASN A 64 -30.88 0.38 -0.51
C ASN A 64 -30.87 -0.73 0.57
N GLY A 65 -29.71 -0.99 1.19
CA GLY A 65 -29.53 -2.09 2.16
C GLY A 65 -29.10 -3.42 1.55
N THR A 66 -28.90 -3.46 0.24
CA THR A 66 -28.40 -4.64 -0.48
C THR A 66 -27.09 -4.34 -1.18
N TYR A 67 -26.25 -5.37 -1.29
CA TYR A 67 -24.96 -5.34 -1.96
C TYR A 67 -24.87 -6.52 -2.91
N THR A 68 -24.08 -6.39 -3.97
CA THR A 68 -23.70 -7.53 -4.82
C THR A 68 -22.20 -7.73 -4.78
N ALA A 69 -21.79 -8.95 -4.42
CA ALA A 69 -20.43 -9.43 -4.65
C ALA A 69 -20.37 -10.10 -6.04
N THR A 70 -19.47 -9.60 -6.89
CA THR A 70 -19.27 -10.11 -8.25
C THR A 70 -17.90 -10.78 -8.34
N PHE A 71 -17.89 -12.05 -8.78
CA PHE A 71 -16.68 -12.85 -8.92
C PHE A 71 -16.50 -13.25 -10.38
N ARG A 72 -15.29 -13.07 -10.90
CA ARG A 72 -14.88 -13.69 -12.15
C ARG A 72 -14.29 -15.05 -11.84
N LEU A 73 -14.76 -16.10 -12.52
CA LEU A 73 -14.34 -17.47 -12.27
C LEU A 73 -13.08 -17.76 -13.09
N LEU A 74 -11.92 -17.90 -12.44
CA LEU A 74 -10.59 -17.82 -13.08
C LEU A 74 -9.82 -19.16 -13.10
N TRP A 75 -10.34 -20.19 -12.45
CA TRP A 75 -9.79 -21.55 -12.45
C TRP A 75 -10.90 -22.56 -12.17
N GLU A 76 -10.66 -23.81 -12.54
CA GLU A 76 -11.54 -24.95 -12.32
C GLU A 76 -11.39 -25.55 -10.91
N GLY A 77 -12.40 -26.30 -10.48
CA GLY A 77 -12.39 -27.04 -9.20
C GLY A 77 -13.40 -26.53 -8.19
N GLU A 78 -13.31 -27.06 -6.97
CA GLU A 78 -14.15 -26.63 -5.86
C GLU A 78 -13.61 -25.31 -5.28
N VAL A 79 -14.49 -24.31 -5.23
CA VAL A 79 -14.19 -22.99 -4.68
C VAL A 79 -15.09 -22.69 -3.51
N THR A 80 -14.54 -22.01 -2.52
CA THR A 80 -15.26 -21.38 -1.43
C THR A 80 -15.26 -19.89 -1.66
N ILE A 81 -16.40 -19.26 -1.45
CA ILE A 81 -16.49 -17.80 -1.41
C ILE A 81 -16.36 -17.34 0.02
N LYS A 82 -15.58 -16.29 0.26
CA LYS A 82 -15.47 -15.60 1.53
C LYS A 82 -15.96 -14.17 1.32
N ILE A 83 -17.00 -13.78 2.04
CA ILE A 83 -17.44 -12.38 2.11
C ILE A 83 -17.27 -11.97 3.57
N GLN A 84 -16.53 -10.88 3.77
CA GLN A 84 -16.16 -10.35 5.06
C GLN A 84 -16.69 -8.92 5.17
N LEU A 85 -17.59 -8.69 6.13
CA LEU A 85 -17.86 -7.33 6.61
C LEU A 85 -16.63 -6.87 7.41
N VAL A 86 -15.88 -5.91 6.88
CA VAL A 86 -14.71 -5.35 7.57
C VAL A 86 -15.18 -4.31 8.58
N HIS A 87 -15.98 -3.34 8.13
CA HIS A 87 -16.57 -2.32 8.99
C HIS A 87 -18.02 -2.01 8.59
N PRO A 88 -18.97 -2.03 9.53
CA PRO A 88 -20.29 -1.46 9.26
C PRO A 88 -20.20 0.06 9.11
N ARG A 89 -21.15 0.67 8.41
CA ARG A 89 -21.18 2.12 8.15
C ARG A 89 -21.06 2.96 9.41
N GLN A 90 -21.71 2.55 10.49
CA GLN A 90 -21.67 3.27 11.76
C GLN A 90 -20.25 3.32 12.35
N ALA A 91 -19.47 2.23 12.21
CA ALA A 91 -18.07 2.21 12.62
C ALA A 91 -17.22 3.12 11.75
N ILE A 92 -17.45 3.11 10.43
CA ILE A 92 -16.81 4.02 9.47
C ILE A 92 -17.08 5.47 9.84
N ASP A 93 -18.33 5.84 10.14
CA ASP A 93 -18.69 7.20 10.54
C ASP A 93 -17.96 7.64 11.81
N VAL A 94 -17.77 6.73 12.78
CA VAL A 94 -16.97 6.99 13.99
C VAL A 94 -15.49 7.19 13.63
N ILE A 95 -14.92 6.31 12.81
CA ILE A 95 -13.52 6.42 12.35
C ILE A 95 -13.30 7.76 11.65
N GLU A 96 -14.13 8.07 10.65
CA GLU A 96 -14.00 9.31 9.87
C GLU A 96 -14.25 10.56 10.72
N ARG A 97 -15.24 10.54 11.62
CA ARG A 97 -15.50 11.66 12.52
C ARG A 97 -14.32 11.92 13.46
N ASN A 98 -13.69 10.87 13.97
CA ASN A 98 -12.51 11.02 14.83
C ASN A 98 -11.33 11.62 14.07
N ILE A 99 -11.06 11.13 12.86
CA ILE A 99 -10.02 11.70 12.01
C ILE A 99 -10.34 13.15 11.65
N ARG A 100 -11.60 13.53 11.41
CA ARG A 100 -11.94 14.94 11.12
C ARG A 100 -11.85 15.86 12.34
N LYS A 101 -12.19 15.37 13.53
CA LYS A 101 -12.21 16.19 14.76
C LYS A 101 -10.86 16.29 15.46
N ASN A 102 -10.08 15.23 15.44
CA ASN A 102 -8.77 15.15 16.11
C ASN A 102 -7.62 14.75 15.15
N PRO A 103 -7.60 15.15 13.86
CA PRO A 103 -6.72 14.54 12.86
C PRO A 103 -5.23 14.63 13.22
N ILE A 104 -4.87 15.76 13.82
CA ILE A 104 -3.50 16.18 14.05
C ILE A 104 -3.08 15.78 15.48
N ASP A 105 -4.06 15.59 16.37
CA ASP A 105 -3.88 15.23 17.78
C ASP A 105 -3.59 13.74 18.01
N LEU A 106 -3.88 12.87 17.03
CA LEU A 106 -3.68 11.43 17.17
C LEU A 106 -2.21 11.01 17.23
N VAL A 107 -1.31 11.77 16.57
CA VAL A 107 0.11 11.44 16.51
C VAL A 107 0.94 12.72 16.56
N MET A 108 1.75 12.87 17.60
CA MET A 108 2.73 13.96 17.72
C MET A 108 4.14 13.43 17.46
N PHE A 109 4.92 14.12 16.61
CA PHE A 109 6.27 13.70 16.23
C PHE A 109 7.33 14.50 16.98
N ARG A 110 8.59 14.03 16.92
CA ARG A 110 9.71 14.73 17.53
C ARG A 110 10.77 15.13 16.51
N LYS A 111 11.30 16.33 16.69
CA LYS A 111 12.61 16.74 16.16
C LYS A 111 13.58 16.89 17.30
N ARG A 112 14.70 16.19 17.18
CA ARG A 112 15.77 16.10 18.17
C ARG A 112 16.96 16.93 17.73
N TYR A 113 17.37 17.88 18.57
CA TYR A 113 18.63 18.61 18.46
C TYR A 113 19.68 17.94 19.33
N ILE A 114 20.89 17.78 18.81
CA ILE A 114 22.04 17.25 19.55
C ILE A 114 23.04 18.39 19.73
N VAL A 115 23.30 18.78 20.98
CA VAL A 115 24.20 19.87 21.37
C VAL A 115 25.21 19.31 22.35
N GLY A 116 26.44 19.04 21.91
CA GLY A 116 27.36 18.22 22.70
C GLY A 116 26.76 16.83 22.96
N ASP A 117 26.66 16.45 24.24
CA ASP A 117 26.02 15.21 24.69
C ASP A 117 24.51 15.35 24.97
N ASP A 118 24.00 16.58 24.99
CA ASP A 118 22.60 16.88 25.30
C ASP A 118 21.67 16.59 24.11
N LYS A 119 20.47 16.11 24.43
CA LYS A 119 19.39 15.82 23.47
C LYS A 119 18.17 16.64 23.83
N ILE A 120 17.79 17.55 22.94
CA ILE A 120 16.61 18.41 23.12
C ILE A 120 15.57 17.99 22.10
N ASP A 121 14.42 17.50 22.57
CA ASP A 121 13.31 17.09 21.72
C ASP A 121 12.25 18.19 21.68
N THR A 122 11.81 18.54 20.47
CA THR A 122 10.69 19.46 20.21
C THR A 122 9.56 18.74 19.52
N LYS A 123 8.32 19.13 19.79
CA LYS A 123 7.15 18.54 19.17
C LYS A 123 6.99 19.04 17.73
N CYS A 124 6.59 18.15 16.82
CA CYS A 124 6.38 18.43 15.41
C CYS A 124 5.06 17.86 14.90
N ASN A 125 4.44 18.56 13.95
CA ASN A 125 3.20 18.12 13.31
C ASN A 125 3.00 18.79 11.95
N VAL A 126 2.00 18.32 11.19
CA VAL A 126 1.61 18.88 9.88
C VAL A 126 0.79 20.16 9.99
N ASP A 127 0.19 20.43 11.15
CA ASP A 127 -0.61 21.64 11.42
C ASP A 127 -0.07 22.34 12.68
N PRO A 128 0.29 23.64 12.60
CA PRO A 128 0.84 24.37 13.73
C PRO A 128 -0.20 24.71 14.81
N ALA A 129 -1.51 24.66 14.50
CA ALA A 129 -2.58 24.99 15.45
C ALA A 129 -2.57 24.06 16.69
N ILE A 130 -2.05 22.85 16.55
CA ILE A 130 -1.94 21.88 17.65
C ILE A 130 -1.07 22.36 18.81
N PHE A 131 -0.13 23.28 18.54
CA PHE A 131 0.75 23.84 19.56
C PHE A 131 0.07 24.94 20.40
N LYS A 132 -1.25 25.17 20.21
CA LYS A 132 -2.10 26.09 20.99
C LYS A 132 -1.54 27.52 21.12
N ASN A 133 -0.68 27.93 20.18
CA ASN A 133 0.07 29.19 20.22
C ASN A 133 0.85 29.45 21.52
N THR A 134 1.12 28.41 22.33
CA THR A 134 1.86 28.56 23.59
C THR A 134 3.37 28.61 23.39
N SER A 135 3.84 28.15 22.23
CA SER A 135 5.26 28.02 21.89
C SER A 135 5.54 28.71 20.55
N ALA A 136 6.72 29.31 20.39
CA ALA A 136 7.17 29.77 19.08
C ALA A 136 7.36 28.55 18.15
N VAL A 137 6.96 28.65 16.87
CA VAL A 137 6.96 27.53 15.92
C VAL A 137 7.89 27.83 14.75
N CYS A 138 8.72 26.87 14.38
CA CYS A 138 9.53 26.87 13.17
C CYS A 138 8.75 26.19 12.02
N ASN A 139 8.69 26.85 10.86
CA ASN A 139 8.10 26.31 9.65
C ASN A 139 9.15 25.60 8.79
N TYR A 140 9.01 24.29 8.62
CA TYR A 140 9.83 23.41 7.77
C TYR A 140 9.05 22.88 6.56
N SER A 141 7.92 23.52 6.22
CA SER A 141 7.07 23.13 5.10
C SER A 141 7.81 23.30 3.77
N ASP A 142 7.44 22.46 2.80
CA ASP A 142 7.92 22.49 1.44
C ASP A 142 6.70 22.46 0.50
N PRO A 143 6.22 23.64 0.05
CA PRO A 143 5.05 23.73 -0.82
C PRO A 143 5.22 22.99 -2.15
N HIS A 144 6.44 22.95 -2.70
CA HIS A 144 6.74 22.25 -3.95
C HIS A 144 6.56 20.74 -3.80
N ALA A 145 6.92 20.20 -2.65
CA ALA A 145 6.70 18.81 -2.29
C ALA A 145 5.28 18.50 -1.77
N GLY A 146 4.38 19.48 -1.69
CA GLY A 146 3.07 19.33 -1.05
C GLY A 146 3.19 18.98 0.44
N ALA A 147 4.20 19.53 1.12
CA ALA A 147 4.53 19.24 2.50
C ALA A 147 4.19 20.38 3.44
N TRP A 148 3.44 20.07 4.49
CA TRP A 148 3.33 20.92 5.66
C TRP A 148 4.05 20.28 6.84
N TRP A 149 4.94 21.03 7.47
CA TRP A 149 5.72 20.51 8.58
C TRP A 149 6.17 21.63 9.51
N TYR A 150 5.78 21.52 10.78
CA TYR A 150 6.00 22.56 11.78
C TYR A 150 6.52 21.92 13.05
N CYS A 151 7.46 22.57 13.72
CA CYS A 151 7.95 22.12 15.02
C CYS A 151 8.04 23.28 16.00
N GLU A 152 7.86 23.01 17.28
CA GLU A 152 8.17 23.98 18.33
C GLU A 152 9.65 24.39 18.25
N LYS A 153 9.92 25.66 18.51
CA LYS A 153 11.27 26.22 18.57
C LYS A 153 11.93 25.74 19.86
N ALA A 154 13.12 25.16 19.76
CA ALA A 154 13.88 24.77 20.93
C ALA A 154 14.39 26.02 21.69
N ALA A 155 14.30 25.99 23.02
CA ALA A 155 14.83 27.06 23.87
C ALA A 155 16.37 27.04 23.88
N ASN A 156 16.99 28.22 23.84
CA ASN A 156 18.42 28.43 24.10
C ASN A 156 19.43 27.64 23.22
N ILE A 157 19.12 27.42 21.94
CA ILE A 157 20.05 26.76 21.02
C ILE A 157 20.68 27.76 20.02
N SER A 158 22.02 27.85 20.03
CA SER A 158 22.81 28.57 19.00
C SER A 158 22.88 27.75 17.70
N PHE A 159 22.65 28.40 16.56
CA PHE A 159 22.42 27.74 15.26
C PHE A 159 23.66 27.11 14.60
N SER A 160 24.88 27.35 15.09
CA SER A 160 26.07 27.23 14.24
C SER A 160 26.68 25.83 14.05
N LEU A 161 26.24 24.74 14.70
CA LEU A 161 26.79 23.37 14.49
C LEU A 161 25.80 22.25 14.88
N LEU A 162 24.50 22.45 14.64
CA LEU A 162 23.46 21.55 15.14
C LEU A 162 23.29 20.28 14.30
N LYS A 163 23.51 19.13 14.95
CA LYS A 163 23.12 17.84 14.39
C LYS A 163 21.66 17.55 14.75
N THR A 164 20.78 17.46 13.75
CA THR A 164 19.36 17.18 13.98
C THR A 164 18.94 15.79 13.51
N LYS A 165 17.99 15.20 14.25
CA LYS A 165 17.27 13.98 13.88
C LYS A 165 15.77 14.24 13.92
N GLU A 166 15.03 13.48 13.12
CA GLU A 166 13.58 13.57 13.10
C GLU A 166 12.94 12.20 12.96
N GLY A 167 11.89 11.97 13.74
CA GLY A 167 11.19 10.71 13.88
C GLY A 167 10.75 10.51 15.32
N GLY A 168 10.29 9.30 15.64
CA GLY A 168 9.74 9.01 16.96
C GLY A 168 8.38 9.68 17.20
N VAL A 169 7.49 8.97 17.90
CA VAL A 169 6.18 9.48 18.34
C VAL A 169 6.31 9.90 19.79
N SER A 170 5.93 11.14 20.12
CA SER A 170 6.11 11.69 21.47
C SER A 170 5.03 11.26 22.45
N ASP A 171 3.79 11.29 21.96
CA ASP A 171 2.58 10.91 22.67
C ASP A 171 1.65 10.31 21.62
N TRP A 172 1.14 9.12 21.91
CA TRP A 172 -0.18 8.75 21.44
C TRP A 172 -1.13 9.43 22.41
N LEU A 173 -2.19 10.11 21.97
CA LEU A 173 -3.30 10.34 22.88
C LEU A 173 -3.92 8.96 23.20
N THR A 174 -3.35 8.29 24.20
CA THR A 174 -3.87 7.08 24.85
C THR A 174 -5.23 7.34 25.51
N SER A 175 -5.66 8.60 25.61
CA SER A 175 -6.96 8.99 26.15
C SER A 175 -8.14 8.69 25.22
N PHE A 176 -7.91 8.29 23.97
CA PHE A 176 -8.95 7.67 23.15
C PHE A 176 -8.67 6.18 22.98
N GLN A 177 -8.69 5.47 24.11
CA GLN A 177 -9.32 4.15 24.09
C GLN A 177 -10.77 4.40 23.65
N CYS A 178 -11.06 4.28 22.35
CA CYS A 178 -12.29 3.58 22.02
C CYS A 178 -12.11 2.19 22.64
N GLN A 179 -12.53 2.04 23.90
CA GLN A 179 -12.97 0.76 24.45
C GLN A 179 -14.20 0.35 23.64
N HIS A 180 -14.01 0.08 22.36
CA HIS A 180 -14.74 -1.00 21.77
C HIS A 180 -13.97 -2.26 22.16
N ASN A 181 -14.42 -2.84 23.27
CA ASN A 181 -14.53 -4.29 23.44
C ASN A 181 -15.45 -4.93 22.37
N GLY A 182 -15.69 -4.26 21.24
CA GLY A 182 -16.35 -4.82 20.09
C GLY A 182 -15.28 -5.58 19.33
N SER A 183 -15.27 -6.89 19.53
CA SER A 183 -14.74 -7.86 18.58
C SER A 183 -14.89 -7.32 17.16
N ILE A 184 -13.85 -7.39 16.34
CA ILE A 184 -13.94 -7.09 14.91
C ILE A 184 -15.19 -7.83 14.40
N TRP A 185 -16.17 -7.12 13.85
CA TRP A 185 -17.40 -7.72 13.34
C TRP A 185 -17.13 -8.36 11.98
N VAL A 186 -16.13 -9.24 11.92
CA VAL A 186 -15.89 -10.13 10.79
C VAL A 186 -16.99 -11.16 10.80
N LEU A 187 -18.05 -10.91 10.05
CA LEU A 187 -18.93 -11.98 9.63
C LEU A 187 -18.34 -12.61 8.39
N ASP A 188 -17.74 -13.78 8.55
CA ASP A 188 -17.35 -14.62 7.43
C ASP A 188 -18.57 -15.43 6.97
N MET A 189 -18.93 -15.27 5.71
CA MET A 189 -19.94 -16.12 5.07
C MET A 189 -19.27 -16.97 4.00
N THR A 190 -19.45 -18.29 4.10
CA THR A 190 -18.90 -19.25 3.16
C THR A 190 -19.97 -19.99 2.37
N CYS A 191 -19.73 -20.17 1.08
CA CYS A 191 -20.54 -20.97 0.18
C CYS A 191 -19.62 -21.75 -0.76
N GLY A 192 -19.85 -23.06 -0.91
CA GLY A 192 -19.09 -23.94 -1.80
C GLY A 192 -19.73 -24.01 -3.19
N ILE A 193 -18.91 -23.91 -4.23
CA ILE A 193 -19.34 -23.97 -5.64
C ILE A 193 -18.36 -24.88 -6.40
N LEU A 194 -18.90 -25.69 -7.32
CA LEU A 194 -18.09 -26.51 -8.22
C LEU A 194 -17.97 -25.83 -9.59
N LEU A 195 -16.73 -25.63 -10.05
CA LEU A 195 -16.40 -24.99 -11.33
C LEU A 195 -15.84 -26.01 -12.33
N PHE A 196 -16.37 -25.99 -13.55
CA PHE A 196 -15.94 -26.88 -14.64
C PHE A 196 -14.97 -26.18 -15.59
N ASN A 197 -13.98 -26.94 -16.10
CA ASN A 197 -12.98 -26.45 -17.06
C ASN A 197 -13.50 -26.48 -18.52
N THR A 198 -14.68 -25.92 -18.75
CA THR A 198 -15.37 -25.92 -20.06
C THR A 198 -15.36 -24.55 -20.73
N GLY A 199 -14.75 -23.54 -20.10
CA GLY A 199 -14.77 -22.17 -20.59
C GLY A 199 -13.43 -21.68 -21.13
N ARG A 200 -13.33 -20.36 -21.39
CA ARG A 200 -12.14 -19.76 -22.01
C ARG A 200 -11.03 -19.58 -20.98
N ASP A 201 -9.80 -19.90 -21.38
CA ASP A 201 -8.61 -19.60 -20.57
C ASP A 201 -8.54 -18.09 -20.28
N PRO A 202 -8.64 -17.66 -19.01
CA PRO A 202 -8.60 -16.25 -18.65
C PRO A 202 -7.24 -15.59 -18.94
N LEU A 203 -6.20 -16.39 -19.16
CA LEU A 203 -4.84 -15.93 -19.46
C LEU A 203 -4.52 -15.89 -20.96
N ALA A 204 -5.47 -16.30 -21.80
CA ALA A 204 -5.34 -16.22 -23.25
C ALA A 204 -5.28 -14.76 -23.73
N ASN A 205 -4.54 -14.51 -24.81
CA ASN A 205 -4.42 -13.20 -25.47
C ASN A 205 -3.85 -12.06 -24.61
N ARG A 206 -3.19 -12.36 -23.49
CA ARG A 206 -2.48 -11.33 -22.71
C ARG A 206 -1.35 -10.73 -23.52
N THR A 207 -1.30 -9.41 -23.57
CA THR A 207 -0.25 -8.67 -24.26
C THR A 207 1.04 -8.66 -23.44
N ARG A 208 2.12 -8.23 -24.09
CA ARG A 208 3.39 -7.92 -23.43
C ARG A 208 3.19 -6.79 -22.41
N CYS A 209 3.83 -6.90 -21.25
CA CYS A 209 3.81 -5.84 -20.24
C CYS A 209 4.56 -4.61 -20.75
N VAL A 210 3.87 -3.46 -20.74
CA VAL A 210 4.40 -2.14 -21.09
C VAL A 210 3.87 -1.11 -20.11
N GLN A 211 4.57 0.02 -19.96
CA GLN A 211 4.11 1.13 -19.13
C GLN A 211 2.83 1.77 -19.67
N GLY A 212 2.01 2.34 -18.78
CA GLY A 212 0.76 3.02 -19.14
C GLY A 212 -0.42 2.10 -19.45
N LEU A 213 -0.29 0.78 -19.26
CA LEU A 213 -1.42 -0.14 -19.36
C LEU A 213 -2.48 0.18 -18.30
N SER A 214 -3.75 0.17 -18.71
CA SER A 214 -4.87 0.28 -17.79
C SER A 214 -5.01 -1.00 -16.95
N THR A 215 -5.10 -0.85 -15.63
CA THR A 215 -5.42 -1.98 -14.76
C THR A 215 -6.93 -2.30 -14.88
N PRO A 216 -7.31 -3.54 -15.25
CA PRO A 216 -8.70 -3.97 -15.24
C PRO A 216 -9.26 -3.98 -13.82
N GLN A 217 -10.59 -4.09 -13.68
CA GLN A 217 -11.24 -4.09 -12.36
C GLN A 217 -10.80 -5.23 -11.44
N ILE A 218 -10.34 -6.34 -12.02
CA ILE A 218 -9.65 -7.44 -11.31
C ILE A 218 -8.29 -7.57 -12.00
N SER A 219 -7.22 -7.22 -11.31
CA SER A 219 -5.84 -7.17 -11.83
C SER A 219 -5.20 -8.54 -12.01
N GLY A 220 -5.66 -9.56 -11.29
CA GLY A 220 -5.12 -10.91 -11.35
C GLY A 220 -5.73 -11.88 -10.34
N PHE A 221 -5.10 -13.04 -10.23
CA PHE A 221 -5.48 -14.09 -9.27
C PHE A 221 -4.31 -15.00 -8.95
N TYR A 222 -4.33 -15.61 -7.77
CA TYR A 222 -3.43 -16.70 -7.42
C TYR A 222 -3.94 -18.03 -7.99
N ARG A 223 -3.02 -18.78 -8.60
CA ARG A 223 -3.17 -20.21 -8.87
C ARG A 223 -2.03 -20.93 -8.17
N ASP A 224 -2.37 -21.72 -7.16
CA ASP A 224 -1.40 -22.50 -6.36
C ASP A 224 -0.23 -21.66 -5.82
N GLY A 225 -0.53 -20.47 -5.28
CA GLY A 225 0.46 -19.54 -4.75
C GLY A 225 1.19 -18.68 -5.77
N VAL A 226 0.93 -18.85 -7.07
CA VAL A 226 1.53 -18.05 -8.14
C VAL A 226 0.54 -17.03 -8.67
N TRP A 227 0.92 -15.75 -8.68
CA TRP A 227 0.09 -14.66 -9.17
C TRP A 227 0.02 -14.64 -10.70
N ASN A 228 -1.18 -14.72 -11.25
CA ASN A 228 -1.43 -14.63 -12.68
C ASN A 228 -2.12 -13.30 -12.97
N SER A 229 -1.40 -12.39 -13.64
CA SER A 229 -1.93 -11.08 -13.98
C SER A 229 -2.89 -11.15 -15.16
N LEU A 230 -3.99 -10.42 -15.05
CA LEU A 230 -4.92 -10.12 -16.16
C LEU A 230 -4.57 -8.80 -16.87
N VAL A 231 -3.58 -8.04 -16.36
CA VAL A 231 -3.08 -6.80 -17.00
C VAL A 231 -2.24 -7.15 -18.24
N CYS A 232 -1.30 -8.07 -18.09
CA CYS A 232 -0.35 -8.45 -19.12
C CYS A 232 0.30 -9.80 -18.78
N LYS A 233 1.14 -10.32 -19.70
CA LYS A 233 1.86 -11.58 -19.51
C LYS A 233 2.99 -11.43 -18.50
N ASN A 234 2.70 -11.71 -17.24
CA ASN A 234 3.67 -11.61 -16.14
C ASN A 234 4.64 -12.80 -16.08
N ARG A 235 5.84 -12.55 -15.54
CA ARG A 235 6.95 -13.49 -15.40
C ARG A 235 7.00 -14.09 -14.01
N HIS A 236 7.64 -15.25 -13.92
CA HIS A 236 8.01 -15.92 -12.69
C HIS A 236 9.45 -16.42 -12.81
N PHE A 237 10.17 -16.47 -11.69
CA PHE A 237 11.57 -16.87 -11.64
C PHE A 237 11.77 -18.01 -10.65
N SER A 238 12.38 -19.09 -11.12
CA SER A 238 12.73 -20.25 -10.28
C SER A 238 14.18 -20.25 -9.80
N SER A 239 14.99 -19.26 -10.20
CA SER A 239 16.42 -19.20 -9.86
C SER A 239 16.93 -17.76 -9.76
N GLN A 240 17.96 -17.56 -8.95
CA GLN A 240 18.68 -16.29 -8.81
C GLN A 240 19.21 -15.77 -10.15
N ALA A 241 19.74 -16.66 -11.01
CA ALA A 241 20.25 -16.28 -12.33
C ALA A 241 19.16 -15.63 -13.21
N GLY A 242 17.90 -16.08 -13.09
CA GLY A 242 16.76 -15.46 -13.78
C GLY A 242 16.53 -14.02 -13.34
N TRP A 243 16.57 -13.76 -12.03
CA TRP A 243 16.48 -12.41 -11.46
C TRP A 243 17.64 -11.51 -11.90
N GLN A 244 18.89 -12.01 -11.82
CA GLN A 244 20.08 -11.29 -12.25
C GLN A 244 20.01 -10.91 -13.73
N GLN A 245 19.59 -11.84 -14.59
CA GLN A 245 19.45 -11.58 -16.02
C GLN A 245 18.36 -10.54 -16.32
N CYS A 246 17.24 -10.57 -15.58
CA CYS A 246 16.15 -9.59 -15.74
C CYS A 246 16.59 -8.18 -15.33
N LEU A 247 17.30 -8.06 -14.21
CA LEU A 247 17.69 -6.80 -13.61
C LEU A 247 19.04 -6.27 -14.11
N LYS A 248 19.71 -7.00 -14.99
CA LYS A 248 21.05 -6.68 -15.51
C LYS A 248 21.09 -5.25 -16.07
N GLY A 249 22.03 -4.45 -15.57
CA GLY A 249 22.24 -3.07 -15.98
C GLY A 249 21.19 -2.08 -15.45
N LYS A 250 20.33 -2.47 -14.50
CA LYS A 250 19.28 -1.61 -13.96
C LYS A 250 19.67 -0.96 -12.63
N THR A 251 19.17 0.26 -12.43
CA THR A 251 19.21 0.96 -11.15
C THR A 251 17.78 1.12 -10.65
N LEU A 252 17.48 0.54 -9.48
CA LEU A 252 16.17 0.63 -8.86
C LEU A 252 16.22 1.69 -7.74
N TYR A 253 15.23 2.58 -7.74
CA TYR A 253 15.02 3.61 -6.73
C TYR A 253 13.71 3.33 -6.01
N LEU A 254 13.78 2.68 -4.84
CA LEU A 254 12.62 2.32 -4.03
C LEU A 254 12.38 3.41 -2.98
N MET A 255 11.28 4.15 -3.10
CA MET A 255 11.03 5.34 -2.29
C MET A 255 9.65 5.29 -1.65
N GLY A 256 9.58 5.45 -0.32
CA GLY A 256 8.28 5.33 0.32
C GLY A 256 8.25 5.04 1.81
N ASP A 257 7.33 4.17 2.20
CA ASP A 257 7.24 3.66 3.55
C ASP A 257 7.88 2.26 3.67
N SER A 258 7.69 1.63 4.82
CA SER A 258 8.30 0.32 5.10
C SER A 258 7.81 -0.81 4.17
N THR A 259 6.70 -0.63 3.45
CA THR A 259 6.15 -1.66 2.54
C THR A 259 6.88 -1.74 1.20
N ILE A 260 7.54 -0.65 0.74
CA ILE A 260 8.48 -0.71 -0.40
C ILE A 260 9.91 -1.03 0.06
N ARG A 261 10.24 -0.79 1.34
CA ARG A 261 11.50 -1.30 1.92
C ARG A 261 11.57 -2.82 1.81
N GLN A 262 10.44 -3.51 2.03
CA GLN A 262 10.36 -4.96 1.83
C GLN A 262 10.84 -5.37 0.42
N TRP A 263 10.44 -4.67 -0.64
CA TRP A 263 10.96 -4.97 -1.99
C TRP A 263 12.48 -4.89 -2.05
N TRP A 264 13.07 -3.84 -1.46
CA TRP A 264 14.53 -3.71 -1.42
C TRP A 264 15.18 -4.86 -0.64
N GLU A 265 14.66 -5.21 0.55
CA GLU A 265 15.20 -6.26 1.40
C GLU A 265 15.13 -7.64 0.75
N HIS A 266 14.01 -7.93 0.08
CA HIS A 266 13.82 -9.19 -0.66
C HIS A 266 14.71 -9.25 -1.90
N LEU A 267 14.84 -8.17 -2.68
CA LEU A 267 15.74 -8.14 -3.83
C LEU A 267 17.21 -8.32 -3.42
N VAL A 268 17.65 -7.65 -2.35
CA VAL A 268 19.01 -7.83 -1.79
C VAL A 268 19.26 -9.27 -1.39
N ARG A 269 18.29 -9.92 -0.75
CA ARG A 269 18.37 -11.34 -0.35
C ARG A 269 18.40 -12.27 -1.56
N ILE A 270 17.46 -12.12 -2.49
CA ILE A 270 17.33 -12.95 -3.71
C ILE A 270 18.61 -12.89 -4.54
N LEU A 271 19.18 -11.69 -4.69
CA LEU A 271 20.38 -11.45 -5.49
C LEU A 271 21.69 -11.64 -4.69
N GLU A 272 21.60 -12.00 -3.41
CA GLU A 272 22.73 -12.15 -2.49
C GLU A 272 23.69 -10.94 -2.50
N MET A 273 23.13 -9.73 -2.62
CA MET A 273 23.90 -8.50 -2.71
C MET A 273 24.40 -8.05 -1.34
N LYS A 274 25.57 -7.41 -1.33
CA LYS A 274 26.09 -6.76 -0.13
C LYS A 274 25.65 -5.30 -0.07
N GLU A 275 25.10 -4.92 1.09
CA GLU A 275 24.80 -3.52 1.37
C GLU A 275 26.09 -2.70 1.51
N THR A 276 26.07 -1.50 0.96
CA THR A 276 27.10 -0.48 1.13
C THR A 276 26.77 0.36 2.35
N LEU A 277 27.68 0.41 3.32
CA LEU A 277 27.52 1.23 4.52
C LEU A 277 27.44 2.71 4.16
N ILE A 278 26.34 3.36 4.53
CA ILE A 278 26.19 4.82 4.44
C ILE A 278 26.30 5.42 5.85
N PRO A 279 27.23 6.36 6.10
CA PRO A 279 27.37 6.99 7.41
C PRO A 279 26.06 7.56 7.94
N GLU A 280 25.74 7.23 9.19
CA GLU A 280 24.57 7.72 9.92
C GLU A 280 23.20 7.34 9.33
N ALA A 281 23.17 6.45 8.32
CA ALA A 281 21.94 5.84 7.83
C ALA A 281 21.40 4.81 8.84
N ILE A 282 20.09 4.60 8.80
CA ILE A 282 19.40 3.60 9.63
C ILE A 282 18.61 2.71 8.70
N HIS A 283 18.78 1.38 8.86
CA HIS A 283 18.16 0.37 8.01
C HIS A 283 16.67 0.63 7.71
N ASN A 284 15.86 0.85 8.75
CA ASN A 284 14.41 1.03 8.61
C ASN A 284 14.02 2.27 7.76
N THR A 285 14.87 3.29 7.67
CA THR A 285 14.54 4.57 7.01
C THR A 285 15.42 4.87 5.80
N GLY A 286 16.54 4.18 5.66
CA GLY A 286 17.56 4.52 4.68
C GLY A 286 18.27 5.86 4.96
N PRO A 287 19.02 6.38 3.97
CA PRO A 287 19.23 5.76 2.65
C PRO A 287 19.96 4.42 2.77
N LEU A 288 19.55 3.44 1.95
CA LEU A 288 20.21 2.14 1.79
C LEU A 288 20.67 1.97 0.35
N LEU A 289 21.74 1.20 0.17
CA LEU A 289 22.40 1.01 -1.11
C LEU A 289 23.00 -0.37 -1.21
N ALA A 290 22.70 -1.12 -2.26
CA ALA A 290 23.35 -2.38 -2.59
C ALA A 290 23.79 -2.38 -4.05
N ARG A 291 24.95 -2.99 -4.33
CA ARG A 291 25.53 -3.03 -5.69
C ARG A 291 25.99 -4.43 -6.07
N ASP A 292 25.66 -4.83 -7.29
CA ASP A 292 26.23 -5.98 -7.99
C ASP A 292 27.07 -5.42 -9.14
N PRO A 293 28.41 -5.36 -9.00
CA PRO A 293 29.28 -4.81 -10.03
C PRO A 293 29.38 -5.72 -11.26
N VAL A 294 29.09 -7.02 -11.15
CA VAL A 294 29.18 -7.99 -12.25
C VAL A 294 28.01 -7.81 -13.19
N ASN A 295 26.79 -7.78 -12.66
CA ASN A 295 25.58 -7.58 -13.46
C ASN A 295 25.19 -6.10 -13.61
N LYS A 296 25.93 -5.18 -13.00
CA LYS A 296 25.67 -3.73 -12.97
C LYS A 296 24.27 -3.41 -12.43
N ILE A 297 23.88 -4.09 -11.34
CA ILE A 297 22.60 -3.87 -10.66
C ILE A 297 22.83 -2.96 -9.45
N THR A 298 22.03 -1.92 -9.32
CA THR A 298 22.08 -1.02 -8.16
C THR A 298 20.68 -0.94 -7.52
N LEU A 299 20.59 -1.18 -6.21
CA LEU A 299 19.34 -1.05 -5.46
C LEU A 299 19.47 0.08 -4.44
N ASN A 300 18.58 1.05 -4.51
CA ASN A 300 18.50 2.17 -3.58
C ASN A 300 17.17 2.09 -2.82
N TYR A 301 17.19 2.28 -1.51
CA TYR A 301 15.96 2.53 -0.74
C TYR A 301 16.07 3.80 0.08
N ARG A 302 14.99 4.58 0.13
CA ARG A 302 14.84 5.62 1.14
C ARG A 302 13.38 5.82 1.53
N THR A 303 13.17 6.12 2.80
CA THR A 303 11.84 6.56 3.22
C THR A 303 11.51 7.97 2.70
N HIS A 304 10.22 8.26 2.55
CA HIS A 304 9.73 9.57 2.17
C HIS A 304 10.05 10.65 3.22
N GLY A 305 9.78 11.93 2.92
CA GLY A 305 9.92 12.99 3.93
C GLY A 305 8.75 13.00 4.93
N PRO A 306 8.79 13.83 5.99
CA PRO A 306 7.75 13.87 7.02
C PRO A 306 6.32 14.15 6.50
N PRO A 307 5.24 13.69 7.18
CA PRO A 307 5.22 12.94 8.43
C PRO A 307 5.64 11.47 8.26
N ARG A 308 6.28 10.87 9.27
CA ARG A 308 6.69 9.46 9.23
C ARG A 308 6.63 8.78 10.59
N ARG A 309 5.92 7.65 10.67
CA ARG A 309 5.83 6.81 11.88
C ARG A 309 6.98 5.83 11.93
N CYS A 310 8.20 6.35 12.08
CA CYS A 310 9.46 5.60 12.01
C CYS A 310 10.46 6.07 13.09
N PRO A 311 11.55 5.30 13.35
CA PRO A 311 12.64 5.74 14.21
C PRO A 311 13.27 7.08 13.78
N PHE A 312 13.99 7.73 14.70
CA PHE A 312 14.71 8.98 14.44
C PHE A 312 15.76 8.83 13.33
N THR A 313 15.59 9.52 12.21
CA THR A 313 16.57 9.60 11.11
C THR A 313 17.30 10.94 11.14
N ARG A 314 18.56 10.99 10.69
CA ARG A 314 19.24 12.28 10.45
C ARG A 314 18.46 13.12 9.44
N THR A 315 18.23 14.39 9.75
CA THR A 315 17.42 15.26 8.88
C THR A 315 18.02 15.45 7.49
N PHE A 316 19.35 15.46 7.35
CA PHE A 316 20.02 15.58 6.05
C PHE A 316 19.85 14.33 5.16
N HIS A 317 19.49 13.19 5.76
CA HIS A 317 19.13 11.96 5.03
C HIS A 317 17.66 11.97 4.58
N LEU A 318 16.87 12.96 4.99
CA LEU A 318 15.46 13.08 4.62
C LEU A 318 15.28 14.03 3.45
N LYS A 319 14.53 13.60 2.45
CA LYS A 319 13.91 14.49 1.46
C LYS A 319 12.54 13.95 1.08
N TYR A 320 11.71 14.82 0.52
CA TYR A 320 10.43 14.42 -0.05
C TYR A 320 10.60 13.69 -1.39
N VAL A 321 9.69 12.76 -1.69
CA VAL A 321 9.76 11.94 -2.91
C VAL A 321 9.73 12.81 -4.18
N ALA A 322 8.87 13.83 -4.22
CA ALA A 322 8.80 14.78 -5.33
C ALA A 322 10.17 15.44 -5.61
N ASN A 323 10.85 15.94 -4.58
CA ASN A 323 12.16 16.58 -4.72
C ASN A 323 13.23 15.61 -5.23
N ILE A 324 13.18 14.34 -4.79
CA ILE A 324 14.12 13.33 -5.32
C ILE A 324 13.89 13.16 -6.82
N ILE A 325 12.64 12.99 -7.23
CA ILE A 325 12.28 12.77 -8.64
C ILE A 325 12.69 13.96 -9.51
N ASP A 326 12.54 15.19 -9.02
CA ASP A 326 12.97 16.39 -9.75
C ASP A 326 14.49 16.52 -9.89
N GLU A 327 15.25 15.93 -8.97
CA GLU A 327 16.72 15.87 -9.01
C GLU A 327 17.24 14.72 -9.92
N MET A 328 16.37 13.81 -10.38
CA MET A 328 16.76 12.66 -11.19
C MET A 328 16.75 13.00 -12.69
N ASP A 329 17.81 12.57 -13.38
CA ASP A 329 17.86 12.61 -14.84
C ASP A 329 16.90 11.58 -15.47
N GLY A 330 16.81 10.40 -14.84
CA GLY A 330 16.11 9.23 -15.36
C GLY A 330 16.84 8.56 -16.52
N GLY A 331 16.20 7.57 -17.13
CA GLY A 331 16.72 6.89 -18.32
C GLY A 331 16.17 5.47 -18.50
N PRO A 332 16.51 4.80 -19.61
CA PRO A 332 16.03 3.46 -19.95
C PRO A 332 16.48 2.34 -18.99
N ASN A 333 17.42 2.66 -18.09
CA ASN A 333 17.93 1.74 -17.08
C ASN A 333 17.46 2.07 -15.66
N ASP A 334 16.78 3.20 -15.47
CA ASP A 334 16.28 3.63 -14.18
C ASP A 334 14.84 3.16 -13.97
N VAL A 335 14.62 2.53 -12.81
CA VAL A 335 13.31 2.03 -12.38
C VAL A 335 12.96 2.69 -11.06
N ILE A 336 11.89 3.47 -11.05
CA ILE A 336 11.47 4.28 -9.90
C ILE A 336 10.23 3.65 -9.29
N CYS A 337 10.35 3.08 -8.10
CA CYS A 337 9.26 2.40 -7.40
C CYS A 337 8.80 3.22 -6.20
N ILE A 338 7.51 3.56 -6.16
CA ILE A 338 6.95 4.47 -5.15
C ILE A 338 5.78 3.81 -4.42
N THR A 339 5.78 3.90 -3.09
CA THR A 339 4.57 3.67 -2.29
C THR A 339 4.51 4.64 -1.12
N MET A 340 3.35 5.19 -0.84
CA MET A 340 3.15 6.07 0.32
C MET A 340 1.71 5.89 0.76
N TRP A 341 1.48 5.23 1.89
CA TRP A 341 0.13 5.14 2.48
C TRP A 341 0.23 4.89 3.98
N ALA A 342 1.16 4.03 4.40
CA ALA A 342 1.26 3.50 5.75
C ALA A 342 1.58 4.54 6.83
N HIS A 343 1.99 5.75 6.47
CA HIS A 343 2.22 6.85 7.42
C HIS A 343 1.12 7.92 7.40
N PHE A 344 0.20 7.86 6.43
CA PHE A 344 -0.80 8.89 6.17
C PHE A 344 -2.21 8.51 6.64
N THR A 345 -2.46 7.24 6.97
CA THR A 345 -3.79 6.73 7.35
C THR A 345 -4.41 7.46 8.54
N SER A 346 -3.62 8.00 9.48
CA SER A 346 -4.12 8.75 10.64
C SER A 346 -4.32 10.25 10.40
N TYR A 347 -4.13 10.74 9.16
CA TYR A 347 -4.20 12.16 8.83
C TYR A 347 -5.47 12.51 8.05
N PRO A 348 -5.86 13.81 8.00
CA PRO A 348 -6.83 14.27 7.02
C PRO A 348 -6.40 13.85 5.62
N VAL A 349 -7.37 13.47 4.82
CA VAL A 349 -7.15 12.98 3.47
C VAL A 349 -6.46 14.02 2.58
N GLU A 350 -6.64 15.30 2.89
CA GLU A 350 -6.05 16.45 2.21
C GLU A 350 -4.52 16.45 2.32
N VAL A 351 -3.95 16.03 3.46
CA VAL A 351 -2.49 15.91 3.63
C VAL A 351 -1.93 14.87 2.66
N TYR A 352 -2.63 13.74 2.54
CA TYR A 352 -2.24 12.70 1.60
C TYR A 352 -2.42 13.14 0.14
N ARG A 353 -3.55 13.76 -0.18
CA ARG A 353 -3.86 14.23 -1.54
C ARG A 353 -2.82 15.25 -2.01
N LYS A 354 -2.47 16.25 -1.19
CA LYS A 354 -1.42 17.23 -1.53
C LYS A 354 -0.06 16.59 -1.75
N ARG A 355 0.28 15.58 -0.93
CA ARG A 355 1.52 14.83 -1.11
C ARG A 355 1.55 14.10 -2.46
N MET A 356 0.45 13.44 -2.81
CA MET A 356 0.34 12.68 -4.06
C MET A 356 0.25 13.57 -5.30
N GLU A 357 -0.39 14.75 -5.21
CA GLU A 357 -0.40 15.78 -6.27
C GLU A 357 1.03 16.22 -6.62
N ALA A 358 1.87 16.50 -5.61
CA ALA A 358 3.26 16.90 -5.83
C ALA A 358 4.09 15.76 -6.45
N VAL A 359 3.89 14.52 -6.00
CA VAL A 359 4.56 13.35 -6.59
C VAL A 359 4.12 13.13 -8.03
N ARG A 360 2.82 13.23 -8.34
CA ARG A 360 2.30 13.19 -9.71
C ARG A 360 2.98 14.23 -10.59
N ALA A 361 3.05 15.48 -10.12
CA ALA A 361 3.66 16.56 -10.89
C ALA A 361 5.17 16.33 -11.13
N ALA A 362 5.88 15.77 -10.16
CA ALA A 362 7.30 15.42 -10.32
C ALA A 362 7.50 14.28 -11.33
N ILE A 363 6.68 13.23 -11.26
CA ILE A 363 6.70 12.13 -12.24
C ILE A 363 6.39 12.64 -13.64
N ASP A 364 5.41 13.53 -13.77
CA ASP A 364 5.08 14.15 -15.05
C ASP A 364 6.29 14.89 -15.64
N ARG A 365 6.95 15.75 -14.86
CA ARG A 365 8.18 16.43 -15.29
C ARG A 365 9.32 15.46 -15.64
N LEU A 366 9.48 14.38 -14.88
CA LEU A 366 10.47 13.34 -15.16
C LEU A 366 10.18 12.65 -16.49
N LEU A 367 8.95 12.19 -16.73
CA LEU A 367 8.59 11.48 -17.95
C LEU A 367 8.61 12.40 -19.18
N HIS A 368 8.41 13.70 -19.00
CA HIS A 368 8.65 14.69 -20.07
C HIS A 368 10.14 14.81 -20.42
N ARG A 369 11.08 14.74 -19.46
CA ARG A 369 12.52 14.82 -19.75
C ARG A 369 13.13 13.48 -20.19
N SER A 370 12.61 12.37 -19.67
CA SER A 370 13.15 11.03 -19.83
C SER A 370 12.02 9.99 -19.93
N PRO A 371 11.35 9.92 -21.10
CA PRO A 371 10.14 9.10 -21.30
C PRO A 371 10.39 7.58 -21.23
N GLU A 372 11.65 7.16 -21.33
CA GLU A 372 12.06 5.75 -21.20
C GLU A 372 12.25 5.30 -19.74
N THR A 373 12.13 6.22 -18.77
CA THR A 373 12.24 5.88 -17.34
C THR A 373 11.02 5.07 -16.90
N LEU A 374 11.23 3.89 -16.31
CA LEU A 374 10.13 3.08 -15.81
C LEU A 374 9.68 3.57 -14.42
N VAL A 375 8.46 4.09 -14.31
CA VAL A 375 7.88 4.51 -13.04
C VAL A 375 6.79 3.54 -12.60
N VAL A 376 6.91 3.04 -11.37
CA VAL A 376 6.04 2.03 -10.78
C VAL A 376 5.45 2.55 -9.48
N ILE A 377 4.13 2.49 -9.39
CA ILE A 377 3.37 2.79 -8.18
C ILE A 377 2.94 1.46 -7.57
N LYS A 378 3.28 1.23 -6.31
CA LYS A 378 2.78 0.10 -5.53
C LYS A 378 1.58 0.57 -4.70
N SER A 379 0.46 -0.14 -4.83
CA SER A 379 -0.77 0.10 -4.06
C SER A 379 -0.59 -0.12 -2.56
N ALA A 380 -1.60 0.22 -1.76
CA ALA A 380 -1.62 -0.19 -0.36
C ALA A 380 -1.68 -1.73 -0.23
N ASN A 381 -1.41 -2.25 0.98
CA ASN A 381 -1.64 -3.64 1.35
C ASN A 381 -2.86 -3.72 2.27
N THR A 382 -3.56 -4.85 2.32
CA THR A 382 -4.49 -5.11 3.42
C THR A 382 -3.74 -5.19 4.74
N CYS A 383 -4.40 -4.80 5.82
CA CYS A 383 -3.84 -4.96 7.17
C CYS A 383 -4.95 -5.14 8.20
N GLN A 384 -4.82 -6.18 9.02
CA GLN A 384 -5.61 -6.33 10.23
C GLN A 384 -4.83 -5.70 11.41
N GLY A 385 -4.90 -4.37 11.51
CA GLY A 385 -4.23 -3.62 12.56
C GLY A 385 -5.00 -3.66 13.89
N ASN A 386 -4.28 -3.67 15.02
CA ASN A 386 -4.89 -3.56 16.35
C ASN A 386 -5.48 -2.16 16.65
N ASN A 387 -5.32 -1.18 15.74
CA ASN A 387 -5.82 0.18 15.91
C ASN A 387 -6.34 0.75 14.58
N GLU A 388 -7.66 0.66 14.39
CA GLU A 388 -8.39 1.12 13.21
C GLU A 388 -8.28 2.63 12.95
N LEU A 389 -7.97 3.43 13.97
CA LEU A 389 -7.80 4.88 13.83
C LEU A 389 -6.41 5.27 13.32
N ILE A 390 -5.47 4.33 13.30
CA ILE A 390 -4.07 4.60 12.96
C ILE A 390 -3.61 3.75 11.77
N ILE A 391 -3.93 2.46 11.75
CA ILE A 391 -3.56 1.50 10.69
C ILE A 391 -4.77 0.60 10.40
N GLY A 392 -5.92 1.22 10.12
CA GLY A 392 -7.14 0.53 9.76
C GLY A 392 -7.25 0.26 8.26
N ASP A 393 -7.82 -0.89 7.90
CA ASP A 393 -7.98 -1.35 6.51
C ASP A 393 -8.86 -0.39 5.70
N TRP A 394 -9.90 0.18 6.31
CA TRP A 394 -10.74 1.21 5.68
C TRP A 394 -9.94 2.46 5.29
N LEU A 395 -9.02 2.88 6.15
CA LEU A 395 -8.19 4.07 5.91
C LEU A 395 -7.18 3.78 4.81
N ALA A 396 -6.53 2.61 4.85
CA ALA A 396 -5.63 2.15 3.80
C ALA A 396 -6.35 2.11 2.44
N HIS A 397 -7.56 1.53 2.39
CA HIS A 397 -8.39 1.44 1.19
C HIS A 397 -8.72 2.83 0.63
N LYS A 398 -9.11 3.78 1.49
CA LYS A 398 -9.41 5.16 1.07
C LYS A 398 -8.19 5.85 0.44
N LEU A 399 -7.00 5.68 1.01
CA LEU A 399 -5.77 6.23 0.44
C LEU A 399 -5.42 5.53 -0.88
N ASP A 400 -5.63 4.22 -0.97
CA ASP A 400 -5.41 3.45 -2.19
C ASP A 400 -6.27 3.93 -3.36
N LEU A 401 -7.57 4.16 -3.12
CA LEU A 401 -8.49 4.72 -4.13
C LEU A 401 -8.03 6.10 -4.63
N ILE A 402 -7.54 6.96 -3.72
CA ILE A 402 -7.01 8.27 -4.07
C ILE A 402 -5.73 8.16 -4.87
N MET A 403 -4.84 7.23 -4.52
CA MET A 403 -3.63 6.97 -5.29
C MET A 403 -3.97 6.50 -6.71
N ARG A 404 -4.92 5.56 -6.86
CA ARG A 404 -5.38 5.08 -8.17
C ARG A 404 -5.99 6.19 -9.01
N GLU A 405 -6.79 7.06 -8.41
CA GLU A 405 -7.31 8.27 -9.06
C GLU A 405 -6.16 9.20 -9.46
N MET A 406 -5.22 9.44 -8.54
CA MET A 406 -4.11 10.35 -8.72
C MET A 406 -3.20 9.92 -9.86
N PHE A 407 -2.96 8.63 -10.09
CA PHE A 407 -2.05 8.18 -11.16
C PHE A 407 -2.79 7.69 -12.41
N ARG A 408 -4.12 7.79 -12.43
CA ARG A 408 -4.93 7.43 -13.60
C ARG A 408 -4.49 8.20 -14.85
N GLY A 409 -4.36 7.48 -15.95
CA GLY A 409 -4.00 8.03 -17.26
C GLY A 409 -2.55 8.46 -17.41
N MET A 410 -1.70 8.31 -16.38
CA MET A 410 -0.27 8.54 -16.52
C MET A 410 0.42 7.32 -17.12
N ASN A 411 1.54 7.56 -17.80
CA ASN A 411 2.39 6.50 -18.34
C ASN A 411 3.24 5.85 -17.22
N VAL A 412 2.56 5.22 -16.26
CA VAL A 412 3.16 4.53 -15.11
C VAL A 412 2.64 3.10 -15.03
N VAL A 413 3.28 2.27 -14.21
CA VAL A 413 2.83 0.91 -13.88
C VAL A 413 2.19 0.91 -12.50
N LEU A 414 1.06 0.23 -12.33
CA LEU A 414 0.49 -0.08 -11.02
C LEU A 414 0.75 -1.54 -10.66
N VAL A 415 1.49 -1.77 -9.58
CA VAL A 415 1.56 -3.09 -8.93
C VAL A 415 0.50 -3.13 -7.84
N ASP A 416 -0.54 -3.93 -8.10
CA ASP A 416 -1.74 -4.03 -7.26
C ASP A 416 -1.55 -5.01 -6.09
N ALA A 417 -0.68 -4.63 -5.17
CA ALA A 417 -0.46 -5.34 -3.91
C ALA A 417 -1.75 -5.47 -3.07
N TRP A 418 -2.69 -4.52 -3.20
CA TRP A 418 -3.96 -4.53 -2.48
C TRP A 418 -4.77 -5.77 -2.87
N GLU A 419 -4.97 -5.98 -4.17
CA GLU A 419 -5.65 -7.19 -4.64
C GLU A 419 -4.88 -8.48 -4.34
N MET A 420 -3.55 -8.48 -4.47
CA MET A 420 -2.73 -9.63 -4.09
C MET A 420 -2.98 -10.02 -2.61
N THR A 421 -2.98 -9.04 -1.71
CA THR A 421 -3.20 -9.27 -0.28
C THR A 421 -4.66 -9.62 0.10
N ILE A 422 -5.66 -9.27 -0.72
CA ILE A 422 -7.05 -9.77 -0.56
C ILE A 422 -7.21 -11.19 -1.10
N ALA A 423 -6.55 -11.49 -2.22
CA ALA A 423 -6.67 -12.77 -2.92
C ALA A 423 -5.94 -13.91 -2.19
N GLN A 424 -4.89 -13.59 -1.43
CA GLN A 424 -4.22 -14.55 -0.57
C GLN A 424 -5.11 -14.90 0.65
N HIS A 425 -5.11 -16.17 1.05
CA HIS A 425 -5.94 -16.65 2.16
C HIS A 425 -5.23 -17.65 3.07
N TRP A 426 -3.92 -17.79 2.91
CA TRP A 426 -3.07 -18.68 3.70
C TRP A 426 -2.19 -17.92 4.70
N HIS A 427 -2.11 -16.59 4.60
CA HIS A 427 -1.52 -15.70 5.59
C HIS A 427 -2.58 -14.77 6.18
N GLU A 428 -2.30 -14.28 7.39
CA GLU A 428 -3.07 -13.19 7.99
C GLU A 428 -2.80 -11.86 7.25
N ASP A 429 -3.78 -10.96 7.27
CA ASP A 429 -3.61 -9.62 6.71
C ASP A 429 -2.61 -8.82 7.56
N ALA A 430 -1.43 -8.58 7.00
CA ALA A 430 -0.37 -7.83 7.65
C ALA A 430 0.08 -6.65 6.77
N ILE A 431 0.33 -5.51 7.41
CA ILE A 431 0.91 -4.32 6.75
C ILE A 431 2.19 -4.67 5.97
N HIS A 432 2.95 -5.64 6.49
CA HIS A 432 4.09 -6.29 5.85
C HIS A 432 3.68 -7.71 5.46
N PRO A 433 3.23 -7.94 4.22
CA PRO A 433 2.85 -9.26 3.74
C PRO A 433 4.01 -10.26 3.86
N ALA A 434 3.65 -11.54 3.86
CA ALA A 434 4.60 -12.64 3.88
C ALA A 434 5.50 -12.66 2.63
N GLU A 435 6.64 -13.33 2.74
CA GLU A 435 7.70 -13.35 1.72
C GLU A 435 7.21 -13.79 0.34
N ASP A 436 6.41 -14.84 0.26
CA ASP A 436 5.85 -15.36 -0.98
C ASP A 436 4.97 -14.32 -1.69
N ILE A 437 4.18 -13.53 -0.94
CA ILE A 437 3.39 -12.44 -1.52
C ILE A 437 4.30 -11.34 -2.07
N VAL A 438 5.30 -10.92 -1.29
CA VAL A 438 6.27 -9.89 -1.72
C VAL A 438 7.05 -10.34 -2.96
N VAL A 439 7.41 -11.61 -3.06
CA VAL A 439 8.04 -12.18 -4.26
C VAL A 439 7.12 -12.05 -5.47
N GLN A 440 5.82 -12.33 -5.35
CA GLN A 440 4.88 -12.16 -6.47
C GLN A 440 4.71 -10.70 -6.90
N GLU A 441 4.74 -9.75 -5.95
CA GLU A 441 4.78 -8.32 -6.26
C GLU A 441 6.03 -7.95 -7.09
N LEU A 442 7.20 -8.46 -6.69
CA LEU A 442 8.48 -8.25 -7.39
C LEU A 442 8.53 -8.94 -8.76
N GLU A 443 7.98 -10.13 -8.89
CA GLU A 443 7.87 -10.85 -10.16
C GLU A 443 6.99 -10.07 -11.16
N PHE A 444 5.89 -9.49 -10.67
CA PHE A 444 5.05 -8.63 -11.47
C PHE A 444 5.78 -7.33 -11.86
N LEU A 445 6.49 -6.68 -10.94
CA LEU A 445 7.40 -5.55 -11.27
C LEU A 445 8.38 -5.93 -12.40
N CYS A 446 9.10 -7.04 -12.24
CA CYS A 446 10.09 -7.51 -13.21
C CYS A 446 9.49 -7.84 -14.58
N SER A 447 8.18 -8.10 -14.65
CA SER A 447 7.48 -8.30 -15.92
C SER A 447 7.50 -7.06 -16.80
N PHE A 448 7.63 -5.85 -16.24
CA PHE A 448 7.79 -4.59 -16.97
C PHE A 448 9.25 -4.23 -17.21
N ILE A 449 10.18 -4.72 -16.38
CA ILE A 449 11.62 -4.48 -16.54
C ILE A 449 12.20 -5.35 -17.67
N CYS A 450 11.81 -6.62 -17.74
CA CYS A 450 12.30 -7.59 -18.73
C CYS A 450 11.16 -8.37 -19.40
N PRO A 451 10.21 -7.70 -20.08
CA PRO A 451 9.02 -8.34 -20.64
C PRO A 451 9.36 -9.42 -21.67
N PHE A 452 8.49 -10.45 -21.76
CA PHE A 452 8.61 -11.60 -22.68
C PHE A 452 8.91 -11.21 -24.13
#